data_AF-A0A937VD17-F1
#
_entry.id   AF-A0A937VD17-F1
#
_cell.length_a   1.000
_cell.length_b   1.000
_cell.length_c   1.000
_cell.angle_alpha   90.00
_cell.angle_beta   90.00
_cell.angle_gamma   90.00
#
_symmetry.space_group_name_H-M   'P 1'
#
loop_
_entity.id
_entity.type
_entity.pdbx_description
1 polymer ?
#
loop_
_entity_poly.entity_id
_entity_poly.type
_entity_poly.pdbx_seq_one_letter_code
_entity_poly.pdbx_strand_id
1 'polypeptide(L)'
;MVAHLKPPGSGTGSHPRKNWLLLLLPLVVGLLLCLVLLSGCGPAAAPTATPLPATATPVPAKPTPVPATATPVPVAPPAATPVPAKPAADQAAILAAWQSSLHSKTYGLGKGPNTLCSRCHSPRNWDPKAVPGPAPNCIACKFPFDKEVRTPPAGTNSFIEEKDWKNIGCDVCHKVEAGVVSAQIAMWNNATGKYDSVASTTELCEKCHTDSLGGSRHKVRIGGGAHTNQIGMTAKRPIACTDCHNPHSSKAACANCHGNVFKDKPNQGHIAVHEKMGCVVCHDASGAKVEPVAKDDVKGEWTTLTVAVTAGRESTTAFPSHYLQRTVTCTRCHFDANPWKLRSFVTPTPTARPPTTPSPAVTPTPAK
;
A
#
# COMPACT_ATOMS: atom_id res chain seq x y z
N MET A 1 47.29 -31.89 33.78
CA MET A 1 46.14 -32.78 33.50
C MET A 1 45.67 -32.49 32.10
N VAL A 2 45.80 -33.43 31.16
CA VAL A 2 45.46 -33.24 29.74
C VAL A 2 44.39 -34.27 29.37
N ALA A 3 43.21 -33.81 28.97
CA ALA A 3 42.11 -34.67 28.58
C ALA A 3 42.11 -34.85 27.05
N HIS A 4 42.36 -36.07 26.58
CA HIS A 4 42.21 -36.42 25.17
C HIS A 4 40.73 -36.56 24.80
N LEU A 5 40.25 -35.75 23.85
CA LEU A 5 38.93 -35.92 23.24
C LEU A 5 39.01 -36.91 22.07
N LYS A 6 38.04 -37.82 22.01
CA LYS A 6 37.94 -38.92 21.04
C LYS A 6 37.12 -38.47 19.81
N PRO A 7 37.52 -38.77 18.57
CA PRO A 7 36.75 -38.41 17.38
C PRO A 7 35.47 -39.25 17.25
N PRO A 8 34.39 -38.70 16.67
CA PRO A 8 33.14 -39.42 16.43
C PRO A 8 33.29 -40.45 15.29
N GLY A 9 32.66 -41.61 15.46
CA GLY A 9 32.76 -42.73 14.52
C GLY A 9 31.87 -42.59 13.29
N SER A 10 32.34 -43.14 12.16
CA SER A 10 31.62 -43.26 10.89
C SER A 10 30.59 -44.40 10.94
N GLY A 11 29.31 -44.07 11.04
CA GLY A 11 28.22 -45.03 10.93
C GLY A 11 27.98 -45.44 9.47
N THR A 12 28.31 -46.68 9.12
CA THR A 12 27.93 -47.30 7.85
C THR A 12 26.44 -47.69 7.87
N GLY A 13 25.70 -47.31 6.83
CA GLY A 13 24.23 -47.38 6.83
C GLY A 13 23.64 -48.66 6.23
N SER A 14 22.31 -48.73 6.27
CA SER A 14 21.52 -49.49 5.30
C SER A 14 20.17 -48.78 5.06
N HIS A 15 20.00 -48.17 3.89
CA HIS A 15 18.72 -47.60 3.49
C HIS A 15 17.93 -48.63 2.67
N PRO A 16 16.68 -48.94 3.02
CA PRO A 16 15.86 -49.86 2.24
C PRO A 16 15.54 -49.25 0.88
N ARG A 17 15.78 -50.02 -0.20
CA ARG A 17 15.38 -49.68 -1.57
C ARG A 17 13.85 -49.69 -1.68
N LYS A 18 13.20 -48.59 -1.29
CA LYS A 18 11.77 -48.36 -1.58
C LYS A 18 11.55 -48.27 -3.10
N ASN A 19 10.43 -48.79 -3.59
CA ASN A 19 10.09 -48.76 -5.01
C ASN A 19 9.68 -47.35 -5.48
N TRP A 20 10.64 -46.56 -5.96
CA TRP A 20 10.40 -45.21 -6.49
C TRP A 20 9.41 -45.18 -7.67
N LEU A 21 9.31 -46.26 -8.46
CA LEU A 21 8.36 -46.37 -9.58
C LEU A 21 6.89 -46.15 -9.17
N LEU A 22 6.49 -46.57 -7.97
CA LEU A 22 5.11 -46.44 -7.47
C LEU A 22 4.74 -45.01 -7.06
N LEU A 23 5.73 -44.14 -6.80
CA LEU A 23 5.50 -42.73 -6.43
C LEU A 23 5.52 -41.78 -7.64
N LEU A 24 6.17 -42.16 -8.74
CA LEU A 24 6.25 -41.34 -9.95
C LEU A 24 4.97 -41.40 -10.80
N LEU A 25 4.30 -42.56 -10.84
CA LEU A 25 3.11 -42.78 -11.67
C LEU A 25 1.97 -41.77 -11.43
N PRO A 26 1.50 -41.50 -10.18
CA PRO A 26 0.42 -40.52 -9.97
C PRO A 26 0.85 -39.08 -10.32
N LEU A 27 2.13 -38.75 -10.20
CA LEU A 27 2.66 -37.42 -10.49
C LEU A 27 2.71 -37.16 -12.01
N VAL A 28 3.10 -38.18 -12.80
CA VAL A 28 3.04 -38.12 -14.28
C VAL A 28 1.60 -38.06 -14.78
N VAL A 29 0.68 -38.84 -14.20
CA VAL A 29 -0.75 -38.78 -14.55
C VAL A 29 -1.36 -37.42 -14.22
N GLY A 30 -1.05 -36.85 -13.05
CA GLY A 30 -1.50 -35.51 -12.68
C GLY A 30 -0.98 -34.40 -13.61
N LEU A 31 0.29 -34.48 -14.03
CA LEU A 31 0.89 -33.53 -14.96
C LEU A 31 0.25 -33.60 -16.36
N LEU A 32 -0.01 -34.80 -16.87
CA LEU A 32 -0.73 -35.02 -18.12
C LEU A 32 -2.17 -34.48 -18.06
N LEU A 33 -2.88 -34.70 -16.95
CA LEU A 33 -4.24 -34.17 -16.78
C LEU A 33 -4.28 -32.63 -16.78
N CYS A 34 -3.30 -31.98 -16.14
CA CYS A 34 -3.15 -30.52 -16.19
C CYS A 34 -2.87 -30.00 -17.61
N LEU A 35 -2.05 -30.70 -18.40
CA LEU A 35 -1.77 -30.32 -19.80
C LEU A 35 -3.01 -30.41 -20.71
N VAL A 36 -3.89 -31.39 -20.48
CA VAL A 36 -5.18 -31.50 -21.19
C VAL A 36 -6.15 -30.37 -20.78
N LEU A 37 -6.15 -29.95 -19.51
CA LEU A 37 -7.00 -28.84 -19.04
C LEU A 37 -6.52 -27.47 -19.55
N LEU A 38 -5.22 -27.30 -19.78
CA LEU A 38 -4.63 -26.04 -20.27
C LEU A 38 -4.79 -25.81 -21.78
N SER A 39 -5.18 -26.83 -22.55
CA SER A 39 -5.34 -26.74 -24.02
C SER A 39 -6.73 -26.30 -24.48
N GLY A 40 -7.67 -26.02 -23.56
CA GLY A 40 -9.04 -25.60 -23.87
C GLY A 40 -9.25 -24.12 -24.22
N CYS A 41 -8.28 -23.24 -23.96
CA CYS A 41 -8.38 -21.80 -24.24
C CYS A 41 -7.76 -21.42 -25.59
N GLY A 42 -8.48 -21.69 -26.69
CA GLY A 42 -8.20 -21.07 -27.98
C GLY A 42 -8.54 -19.57 -27.99
N PRO A 43 -7.86 -18.74 -28.80
CA PRO A 43 -8.22 -17.33 -28.93
C PRO A 43 -9.62 -17.17 -29.54
N ALA A 44 -10.46 -16.33 -28.95
CA ALA A 44 -11.76 -16.00 -29.49
C ALA A 44 -11.62 -15.38 -30.89
N ALA A 45 -12.38 -15.89 -31.86
CA ALA A 45 -12.36 -15.38 -33.23
C ALA A 45 -12.81 -13.91 -33.26
N ALA A 46 -12.03 -13.08 -33.96
CA ALA A 46 -12.42 -11.68 -34.19
C ALA A 46 -13.70 -11.62 -35.04
N PRO A 47 -14.63 -10.68 -34.76
CA PRO A 47 -15.86 -10.54 -35.52
C PRO A 47 -15.56 -10.21 -36.98
N THR A 48 -16.09 -11.03 -37.89
CA THR A 48 -15.97 -10.83 -39.34
C THR A 48 -16.71 -9.56 -39.75
N ALA A 49 -16.07 -8.69 -40.52
CA ALA A 49 -16.71 -7.49 -41.05
C ALA A 49 -17.80 -7.87 -42.07
N THR A 50 -19.03 -7.39 -41.85
CA THR A 50 -20.14 -7.54 -42.80
C THR A 50 -19.81 -6.81 -44.11
N PRO A 51 -19.91 -7.45 -45.29
CA PRO A 51 -19.75 -6.76 -46.56
C PRO A 51 -20.92 -5.80 -46.79
N LEU A 52 -20.62 -4.56 -47.20
CA LEU A 52 -21.65 -3.63 -47.68
C LEU A 52 -22.22 -4.13 -49.03
N PRO A 53 -23.55 -4.14 -49.22
CA PRO A 53 -24.14 -4.38 -50.53
C PRO A 53 -23.94 -3.16 -51.43
N ALA A 54 -23.73 -3.41 -52.73
CA ALA A 54 -23.58 -2.38 -53.74
C ALA A 54 -24.92 -1.99 -54.39
N THR A 55 -25.00 -0.73 -54.82
CA THR A 55 -25.88 -0.19 -55.89
C THR A 55 -27.33 0.17 -55.54
N ALA A 56 -27.55 1.46 -55.31
CA ALA A 56 -28.76 2.26 -55.57
C ALA A 56 -28.39 3.76 -55.40
N THR A 57 -28.91 4.78 -56.08
CA THR A 57 -29.65 4.98 -57.36
C THR A 57 -29.43 6.46 -57.77
N PRO A 58 -29.42 6.89 -59.05
CA PRO A 58 -29.03 8.27 -59.40
C PRO A 58 -29.96 9.35 -58.84
N VAL A 59 -29.39 10.41 -58.26
CA VAL A 59 -30.11 11.58 -57.76
C VAL A 59 -30.24 12.65 -58.88
N PRO A 60 -31.37 13.36 -59.03
CA PRO A 60 -31.58 14.33 -60.11
C PRO A 60 -30.69 15.58 -60.04
N ALA A 61 -30.64 16.29 -61.17
CA ALA A 61 -29.76 17.45 -61.36
C ALA A 61 -30.04 18.63 -60.42
N LYS A 62 -28.94 19.30 -60.05
CA LYS A 62 -28.86 20.51 -59.21
C LYS A 62 -29.64 21.70 -59.79
N PRO A 63 -30.55 22.34 -59.02
CA PRO A 63 -31.14 23.63 -59.41
C PRO A 63 -30.12 24.78 -59.44
N THR A 64 -30.31 25.71 -60.36
CA THR A 64 -29.53 26.95 -60.53
C THR A 64 -29.59 27.83 -59.27
N PRO A 65 -28.48 28.46 -58.82
CA PRO A 65 -28.50 29.32 -57.65
C PRO A 65 -29.23 30.65 -57.92
N VAL A 66 -30.13 31.01 -57.00
CA VAL A 66 -30.76 32.34 -56.92
C VAL A 66 -29.76 33.31 -56.24
N PRO A 67 -29.66 34.59 -56.66
CA PRO A 67 -28.81 35.56 -55.97
C PRO A 67 -29.29 35.78 -54.53
N ALA A 68 -28.39 35.64 -53.55
CA ALA A 68 -28.72 35.84 -52.15
C ALA A 68 -28.87 37.34 -51.83
N THR A 69 -30.02 37.72 -51.28
CA THR A 69 -30.23 39.02 -50.62
C THR A 69 -29.25 39.17 -49.46
N ALA A 70 -28.69 40.37 -49.27
CA ALA A 70 -27.65 40.61 -48.27
C ALA A 70 -28.15 40.37 -46.84
N THR A 71 -27.64 39.30 -46.20
CA THR A 71 -27.82 39.05 -44.76
C THR A 71 -27.07 40.12 -43.95
N PRO A 72 -27.68 40.74 -42.92
CA PRO A 72 -26.98 41.69 -42.07
C PRO A 72 -25.83 41.00 -41.30
N VAL A 73 -24.71 41.71 -41.16
CA VAL A 73 -23.51 41.23 -40.47
C VAL A 73 -23.84 40.91 -39.01
N PRO A 74 -23.52 39.71 -38.50
CA PRO A 74 -23.66 39.40 -37.08
C PRO A 74 -22.78 40.34 -36.24
N VAL A 75 -23.40 41.10 -35.33
CA VAL A 75 -22.67 41.90 -34.35
C VAL A 75 -21.83 40.96 -33.50
N ALA A 76 -20.53 41.24 -33.39
CA ALA A 76 -19.61 40.42 -32.61
C ALA A 76 -20.10 40.32 -31.15
N PRO A 77 -20.03 39.14 -30.51
CA PRO A 77 -20.35 39.01 -29.09
C PRO A 77 -19.51 40.00 -28.26
N PRO A 78 -20.09 40.68 -27.27
CA PRO A 78 -19.32 41.57 -26.39
C PRO A 78 -18.17 40.79 -25.77
N ALA A 79 -16.97 41.39 -25.79
CA ALA A 79 -15.76 40.77 -25.26
C ALA A 79 -16.01 40.28 -23.83
N ALA A 80 -15.78 38.99 -23.59
CA ALA A 80 -15.98 38.39 -22.28
C ALA A 80 -15.17 39.17 -21.24
N THR A 81 -15.87 39.70 -20.22
CA THR A 81 -15.22 40.40 -19.11
C THR A 81 -14.16 39.47 -18.52
N PRO A 82 -12.89 39.91 -18.40
CA PRO A 82 -11.83 39.03 -17.89
C PRO A 82 -12.20 38.57 -16.49
N VAL A 83 -12.37 37.25 -16.34
CA VAL A 83 -12.57 36.63 -15.03
C VAL A 83 -11.40 37.06 -14.14
N PRO A 84 -11.64 37.64 -12.95
CA PRO A 84 -10.56 38.07 -12.08
C PRO A 84 -9.60 36.91 -11.85
N ALA A 85 -8.31 37.13 -12.15
CA ALA A 85 -7.28 36.12 -11.95
C ALA A 85 -7.35 35.66 -10.49
N LYS A 86 -7.47 34.34 -10.29
CA LYS A 86 -7.44 33.74 -8.96
C LYS A 86 -6.19 34.29 -8.23
N PRO A 87 -6.31 34.83 -7.00
CA PRO A 87 -5.16 35.34 -6.27
C PRO A 87 -4.03 34.33 -6.28
N ALA A 88 -2.81 34.81 -6.56
CA ALA A 88 -1.62 33.97 -6.52
C ALA A 88 -1.57 33.25 -5.18
N ALA A 89 -1.35 31.93 -5.20
CA ALA A 89 -1.28 31.16 -3.97
C ALA A 89 -0.15 31.68 -3.10
N ASP A 90 -0.37 31.78 -1.79
CA ASP A 90 0.67 32.16 -0.84
C ASP A 90 1.78 31.10 -0.83
N GLN A 91 2.83 31.37 -1.60
CA GLN A 91 3.98 30.48 -1.75
C GLN A 91 4.75 30.33 -0.43
N ALA A 92 4.74 31.35 0.43
CA ALA A 92 5.40 31.28 1.74
C ALA A 92 4.65 30.31 2.67
N ALA A 93 3.32 30.36 2.70
CA ALA A 93 2.50 29.40 3.44
C ALA A 93 2.64 27.97 2.91
N ILE A 94 2.71 27.78 1.58
CA ILE A 94 2.94 26.46 0.97
C ILE A 94 4.34 25.92 1.34
N LEU A 95 5.38 26.76 1.27
CA LEU A 95 6.74 26.37 1.61
C LEU A 95 6.89 26.03 3.10
N ALA A 96 6.29 26.82 3.99
CA ALA A 96 6.26 26.54 5.43
C ALA A 96 5.51 25.23 5.74
N ALA A 97 4.38 24.97 5.06
CA ALA A 97 3.70 23.68 5.14
C ALA A 97 4.60 22.53 4.71
N TRP A 98 5.35 22.68 3.60
CA TRP A 98 6.27 21.66 3.10
C TRP A 98 7.41 21.37 4.09
N GLN A 99 8.06 22.41 4.61
CA GLN A 99 9.14 22.30 5.59
C GLN A 99 8.72 21.66 6.93
N SER A 100 7.42 21.65 7.22
CA SER A 100 6.83 20.93 8.36
C SER A 100 6.50 19.46 8.05
N SER A 101 6.50 19.05 6.78
CA SER A 101 6.11 17.70 6.33
C SER A 101 7.22 16.68 6.48
N LEU A 102 6.84 15.39 6.59
CA LEU A 102 7.79 14.28 6.59
C LEU A 102 8.55 14.11 5.26
N HIS A 103 8.02 14.64 4.16
CA HIS A 103 8.69 14.62 2.86
C HIS A 103 9.82 15.65 2.75
N SER A 104 9.83 16.70 3.56
CA SER A 104 10.97 17.63 3.62
C SER A 104 12.16 17.09 4.44
N LYS A 105 11.95 16.07 5.28
CA LYS A 105 12.94 15.50 6.22
C LYS A 105 13.03 13.99 6.08
N THR A 106 13.58 13.58 4.95
CA THR A 106 13.58 12.21 4.45
C THR A 106 14.79 11.38 4.85
N TYR A 107 15.90 12.00 5.22
CA TYR A 107 17.09 11.29 5.71
C TYR A 107 16.78 10.41 6.94
N GLY A 108 17.65 9.44 7.19
CA GLY A 108 17.65 8.60 8.38
C GLY A 108 18.28 7.24 8.13
N LEU A 109 19.20 6.81 9.00
CA LEU A 109 19.99 5.58 8.82
C LEU A 109 19.14 4.30 8.66
N GLY A 110 17.97 4.26 9.30
CA GLY A 110 16.99 3.15 9.18
C GLY A 110 16.07 3.21 7.97
N LYS A 111 16.14 4.27 7.15
CA LYS A 111 15.42 4.39 5.85
C LYS A 111 16.29 3.97 4.66
N GLY A 112 17.51 3.51 4.93
CA GLY A 112 18.51 3.16 3.92
C GLY A 112 19.01 4.39 3.14
N PRO A 113 19.89 5.23 3.71
CA PRO A 113 20.43 6.40 3.01
C PRO A 113 21.47 5.96 1.98
N ASN A 114 20.99 5.53 0.82
CA ASN A 114 21.80 4.89 -0.21
C ASN A 114 21.25 5.12 -1.63
N THR A 115 22.05 4.89 -2.65
CA THR A 115 21.72 5.21 -4.05
C THR A 115 20.54 4.42 -4.65
N LEU A 116 20.07 3.34 -4.00
CA LEU A 116 18.90 2.55 -4.41
C LEU A 116 17.60 3.02 -3.74
N CYS A 117 17.62 3.14 -2.41
CA CYS A 117 16.48 3.55 -1.57
C CYS A 117 16.17 5.04 -1.70
N SER A 118 17.17 5.85 -2.08
CA SER A 118 16.98 7.23 -2.51
C SER A 118 16.00 7.36 -3.69
N ARG A 119 15.74 6.31 -4.50
CA ARG A 119 14.63 6.31 -5.47
C ARG A 119 13.31 6.85 -4.91
N CYS A 120 12.98 6.51 -3.67
CA CYS A 120 11.75 6.97 -3.01
C CYS A 120 12.00 8.04 -1.94
N HIS A 121 13.16 8.00 -1.25
CA HIS A 121 13.44 8.92 -0.14
C HIS A 121 14.29 10.15 -0.53
N SER A 122 15.00 10.12 -1.65
CA SER A 122 15.77 11.26 -2.17
C SER A 122 15.96 11.11 -3.69
N PRO A 123 14.91 11.36 -4.50
CA PRO A 123 14.96 11.03 -5.93
C PRO A 123 16.12 11.73 -6.67
N ARG A 124 16.59 12.88 -6.17
CA ARG A 124 17.76 13.63 -6.67
C ARG A 124 19.13 12.99 -6.37
N ASN A 125 19.21 11.97 -5.52
CA ASN A 125 20.40 11.13 -5.30
C ASN A 125 20.22 9.70 -5.83
N TRP A 126 19.10 9.38 -6.48
CA TRP A 126 18.87 8.04 -7.02
C TRP A 126 19.83 7.73 -8.19
N ASP A 127 20.61 6.65 -8.06
CA ASP A 127 21.37 6.10 -9.19
C ASP A 127 20.54 5.00 -9.86
N PRO A 128 20.14 5.14 -11.14
CA PRO A 128 19.44 4.07 -11.86
C PRO A 128 20.24 2.79 -12.04
N LYS A 129 21.57 2.84 -11.87
CA LYS A 129 22.46 1.67 -11.91
C LYS A 129 22.59 0.98 -10.55
N ALA A 130 22.06 1.57 -9.47
CA ALA A 130 22.13 0.96 -8.16
C ALA A 130 21.38 -0.38 -8.14
N VAL A 131 22.01 -1.39 -7.54
CA VAL A 131 21.48 -2.75 -7.40
C VAL A 131 21.68 -3.23 -5.96
N PRO A 132 20.82 -4.12 -5.43
CA PRO A 132 21.04 -4.75 -4.14
C PRO A 132 22.42 -5.43 -4.09
N GLY A 133 23.13 -5.28 -2.98
CA GLY A 133 24.39 -5.97 -2.75
C GLY A 133 24.19 -7.48 -2.51
N PRO A 134 25.27 -8.29 -2.48
CA PRO A 134 25.20 -9.66 -2.02
C PRO A 134 24.82 -9.73 -0.53
N ALA A 135 24.19 -10.83 -0.12
CA ALA A 135 23.96 -11.12 1.30
C ALA A 135 25.31 -11.22 2.05
N PRO A 136 25.43 -10.75 3.32
CA PRO A 136 24.37 -10.23 4.18
C PRO A 136 24.11 -8.72 4.05
N ASN A 137 24.78 -8.03 3.11
CA ASN A 137 24.76 -6.57 2.96
C ASN A 137 23.92 -6.16 1.73
N CYS A 138 22.70 -6.68 1.61
CA CYS A 138 21.88 -6.47 0.41
C CYS A 138 21.41 -5.02 0.20
N ILE A 139 21.33 -4.22 1.26
CA ILE A 139 20.89 -2.82 1.24
C ILE A 139 21.75 -2.02 2.23
N ALA A 140 22.19 -0.81 1.85
CA ALA A 140 22.92 0.07 2.76
C ALA A 140 21.96 0.68 3.81
N CYS A 141 21.82 0.02 4.96
CA CYS A 141 20.83 0.36 5.98
C CYS A 141 21.34 0.00 7.37
N LYS A 142 20.92 0.77 8.39
CA LYS A 142 21.04 0.36 9.80
C LYS A 142 19.72 -0.25 10.25
N PHE A 143 19.66 -1.57 10.37
CA PHE A 143 18.51 -2.24 10.98
C PHE A 143 18.45 -1.92 12.48
N PRO A 144 17.27 -1.99 13.15
CA PRO A 144 17.12 -1.62 14.55
C PRO A 144 18.02 -2.38 15.55
N PHE A 145 18.52 -3.56 15.15
CA PHE A 145 19.41 -4.42 15.94
C PHE A 145 20.90 -4.30 15.55
N ASP A 146 21.25 -3.55 14.51
CA ASP A 146 22.64 -3.33 14.13
C ASP A 146 23.25 -2.16 14.91
N LYS A 147 24.51 -2.26 15.32
CA LYS A 147 25.24 -1.15 15.95
C LYS A 147 25.61 -0.07 14.94
N GLU A 148 25.99 -0.49 13.74
CA GLU A 148 26.52 0.34 12.65
C GLU A 148 25.65 0.20 11.39
N VAL A 149 25.88 1.06 10.40
CA VAL A 149 25.22 0.93 9.09
C VAL A 149 25.90 -0.23 8.33
N ARG A 150 25.12 -1.16 7.78
CA ARG A 150 25.67 -2.12 6.82
C ARG A 150 25.98 -1.40 5.53
N THR A 151 27.20 -1.51 5.03
CA THR A 151 27.59 -1.00 3.71
C THR A 151 27.76 -2.17 2.74
N PRO A 152 27.11 -2.12 1.55
CA PRO A 152 27.35 -3.09 0.49
C PRO A 152 28.70 -2.77 -0.20
N PRO A 153 29.22 -3.67 -1.04
CA PRO A 153 30.41 -3.41 -1.84
C PRO A 153 30.29 -2.11 -2.65
N ALA A 154 31.38 -1.36 -2.74
CA ALA A 154 31.42 -0.10 -3.48
C ALA A 154 30.91 -0.28 -4.93
N GLY A 155 30.09 0.66 -5.40
CA GLY A 155 29.51 0.63 -6.75
C GLY A 155 28.26 -0.24 -6.92
N THR A 156 27.76 -0.92 -5.89
CA THR A 156 26.47 -1.64 -5.95
C THR A 156 25.30 -0.74 -5.51
N ASN A 157 25.33 -0.30 -4.25
CA ASN A 157 24.34 0.61 -3.66
C ASN A 157 25.01 1.48 -2.60
N SER A 158 25.78 2.46 -3.06
CA SER A 158 26.63 3.31 -2.21
C SER A 158 25.81 4.04 -1.15
N PHE A 159 26.37 4.12 0.07
CA PHE A 159 25.86 4.97 1.14
C PHE A 159 25.96 6.45 0.75
N ILE A 160 25.01 7.27 1.22
CA ILE A 160 24.97 8.71 1.01
C ILE A 160 24.95 9.37 2.39
N GLU A 161 25.98 10.17 2.69
CA GLU A 161 26.06 10.96 3.92
C GLU A 161 24.92 11.99 4.01
N GLU A 162 24.51 12.36 5.22
CA GLU A 162 23.44 13.34 5.45
C GLU A 162 23.69 14.68 4.74
N LYS A 163 24.94 15.15 4.73
CA LYS A 163 25.36 16.38 4.05
C LYS A 163 25.20 16.34 2.52
N ASP A 164 25.18 15.15 1.93
CA ASP A 164 25.05 14.94 0.48
C ASP A 164 23.61 14.51 0.10
N TRP A 165 22.73 14.36 1.09
CA TRP A 165 21.35 13.90 0.94
C TRP A 165 20.40 15.04 0.55
N LYS A 166 19.79 14.90 -0.62
CA LYS A 166 18.86 15.85 -1.21
C LYS A 166 17.44 15.42 -0.85
N ASN A 167 16.90 15.99 0.23
CA ASN A 167 15.51 15.77 0.62
C ASN A 167 14.54 16.05 -0.54
N ILE A 168 13.33 15.48 -0.49
CA ILE A 168 12.32 15.73 -1.52
C ILE A 168 11.99 17.24 -1.49
N GLY A 169 12.25 17.92 -2.61
CA GLY A 169 11.89 19.31 -2.83
C GLY A 169 10.67 19.45 -3.74
N CYS A 170 10.22 20.69 -3.94
CA CYS A 170 9.10 20.99 -4.85
C CYS A 170 9.39 20.47 -6.27
N ASP A 171 10.65 20.56 -6.68
CA ASP A 171 11.25 20.13 -7.94
C ASP A 171 11.26 18.60 -8.17
N VAL A 172 10.78 17.79 -7.22
CA VAL A 172 10.53 16.36 -7.44
C VAL A 172 9.11 16.13 -7.99
N CYS A 173 8.16 16.97 -7.59
CA CYS A 173 6.72 16.83 -7.84
C CYS A 173 6.15 17.85 -8.84
N HIS A 174 6.89 18.93 -9.08
CA HIS A 174 6.55 20.04 -9.94
C HIS A 174 7.73 20.36 -10.85
N LYS A 175 7.45 20.82 -12.08
CA LYS A 175 8.50 21.41 -12.92
C LYS A 175 9.03 22.68 -12.27
N VAL A 176 10.34 22.87 -12.33
CA VAL A 176 11.00 24.13 -11.96
C VAL A 176 11.74 24.68 -13.16
N GLU A 177 11.37 25.90 -13.55
CA GLU A 177 11.90 26.59 -14.73
C GLU A 177 12.36 27.98 -14.29
N ALA A 178 13.61 28.34 -14.59
CA ALA A 178 14.26 29.58 -14.12
C ALA A 178 14.14 29.84 -12.59
N GLY A 179 14.09 28.77 -11.78
CA GLY A 179 13.92 28.85 -10.32
C GLY A 179 12.46 28.99 -9.85
N VAL A 180 11.50 29.12 -10.77
CA VAL A 180 10.07 29.23 -10.46
C VAL A 180 9.42 27.84 -10.48
N VAL A 181 8.67 27.50 -9.43
CA VAL A 181 7.90 26.25 -9.33
C VAL A 181 6.60 26.39 -10.14
N SER A 182 6.40 25.51 -11.12
CA SER A 182 5.17 25.45 -11.91
C SER A 182 4.02 24.79 -11.14
N ALA A 183 2.80 25.27 -11.34
CA ALA A 183 1.60 24.59 -10.85
C ALA A 183 1.35 23.23 -11.54
N GLN A 184 2.00 22.96 -12.69
CA GLN A 184 1.92 21.66 -13.36
C GLN A 184 2.69 20.60 -12.57
N ILE A 185 2.00 19.51 -12.21
CA ILE A 185 2.61 18.33 -11.61
C ILE A 185 3.40 17.52 -12.65
N ALA A 186 4.57 17.03 -12.25
CA ALA A 186 5.43 16.13 -13.02
C ALA A 186 6.41 15.41 -12.09
N MET A 187 6.87 14.22 -12.44
CA MET A 187 7.86 13.50 -11.63
C MET A 187 9.27 13.80 -12.10
N TRP A 188 10.18 14.24 -11.23
CA TRP A 188 11.60 14.28 -11.57
C TRP A 188 12.16 12.86 -11.73
N ASN A 189 12.71 12.58 -12.90
CA ASN A 189 13.35 11.30 -13.20
C ASN A 189 14.87 11.48 -13.28
N ASN A 190 15.56 11.06 -12.21
CA ASN A 190 17.02 11.20 -12.09
C ASN A 190 17.80 10.31 -13.06
N ALA A 191 17.16 9.28 -13.63
CA ALA A 191 17.79 8.41 -14.63
C ALA A 191 17.89 9.09 -16.01
N THR A 192 16.92 9.95 -16.34
CA THR A 192 16.84 10.64 -17.63
C THR A 192 17.26 12.10 -17.55
N GLY A 193 17.35 12.67 -16.35
CA GLY A 193 17.59 14.10 -16.11
C GLY A 193 16.41 14.98 -16.54
N LYS A 194 15.20 14.42 -16.62
CA LYS A 194 14.00 15.07 -17.17
C LYS A 194 12.80 14.91 -16.23
N TYR A 195 11.75 15.67 -16.52
CA TYR A 195 10.46 15.50 -15.87
C TYR A 195 9.57 14.56 -16.68
N ASP A 196 9.12 13.48 -16.07
CA ASP A 196 8.10 12.59 -16.61
C ASP A 196 6.71 13.19 -16.36
N SER A 197 5.85 13.18 -17.39
CA SER A 197 4.45 13.58 -17.26
C SER A 197 3.66 12.58 -16.41
N VAL A 198 2.75 13.09 -15.58
CA VAL A 198 1.81 12.29 -14.78
C VAL A 198 0.39 12.80 -15.02
N ALA A 199 -0.57 11.91 -15.13
CA ALA A 199 -1.97 12.23 -15.40
C ALA A 199 -2.75 12.66 -14.14
N SER A 200 -2.24 12.35 -12.95
CA SER A 200 -2.87 12.73 -11.67
C SER A 200 -1.87 12.78 -10.50
N THR A 201 -2.25 13.45 -9.42
CA THR A 201 -1.46 13.45 -8.18
C THR A 201 -1.37 12.05 -7.56
N THR A 202 -2.37 11.19 -7.75
CA THR A 202 -2.31 9.78 -7.33
C THR A 202 -1.21 9.04 -8.07
N GLU A 203 -1.12 9.19 -9.40
CA GLU A 203 -0.05 8.58 -10.19
C GLU A 203 1.33 9.12 -9.79
N LEU A 204 1.43 10.41 -9.46
CA LEU A 204 2.65 11.02 -8.92
C LEU A 204 3.07 10.39 -7.58
N CYS A 205 2.15 10.27 -6.63
CA CYS A 205 2.40 9.62 -5.35
C CYS A 205 2.83 8.16 -5.53
N GLU A 206 2.21 7.42 -6.45
CA GLU A 206 2.56 6.03 -6.75
C GLU A 206 3.94 5.84 -7.41
N LYS A 207 4.62 6.90 -7.91
CA LYS A 207 6.02 6.78 -8.37
C LYS A 207 6.98 6.38 -7.23
N CYS A 208 6.67 6.79 -6.00
CA CYS A 208 7.42 6.45 -4.78
C CYS A 208 6.67 5.44 -3.90
N HIS A 209 5.35 5.58 -3.75
CA HIS A 209 4.50 4.68 -2.97
C HIS A 209 4.06 3.46 -3.80
N THR A 210 5.03 2.64 -4.16
CA THR A 210 4.82 1.42 -4.95
C THR A 210 5.50 0.20 -4.33
N ASP A 211 4.95 -0.98 -4.57
CA ASP A 211 5.65 -2.24 -4.28
C ASP A 211 6.83 -2.34 -5.25
N SER A 212 8.03 -2.50 -4.71
CA SER A 212 9.28 -2.43 -5.48
C SER A 212 10.43 -3.11 -4.73
N LEU A 213 11.64 -3.05 -5.29
CA LEU A 213 12.90 -3.42 -4.61
C LEU A 213 12.84 -4.75 -3.84
N GLY A 214 12.94 -5.87 -4.56
CA GLY A 214 13.11 -7.19 -3.94
C GLY A 214 11.90 -7.72 -3.16
N GLY A 215 10.68 -7.25 -3.47
CA GLY A 215 9.44 -7.71 -2.84
C GLY A 215 8.93 -6.84 -1.68
N SER A 216 9.50 -5.64 -1.50
CA SER A 216 8.99 -4.71 -0.49
C SER A 216 7.56 -4.25 -0.80
N ARG A 217 6.69 -4.22 0.22
CA ARG A 217 5.27 -3.88 0.10
C ARG A 217 5.00 -2.44 0.55
N HIS A 218 5.43 -1.47 -0.25
CA HIS A 218 5.27 -0.03 0.03
C HIS A 218 4.09 0.63 -0.71
N LYS A 219 3.35 -0.09 -1.58
CA LYS A 219 2.17 0.49 -2.24
C LYS A 219 1.05 0.76 -1.25
N VAL A 220 0.71 2.05 -1.13
CA VAL A 220 -0.50 2.51 -0.44
C VAL A 220 -1.72 2.00 -1.21
N ARG A 221 -2.57 1.24 -0.54
CA ARG A 221 -3.77 0.63 -1.12
C ARG A 221 -5.00 1.30 -0.52
N ILE A 222 -5.57 2.26 -1.25
CA ILE A 222 -6.88 2.84 -0.92
C ILE A 222 -7.94 1.78 -1.24
N GLY A 223 -8.82 1.47 -0.28
CA GLY A 223 -9.89 0.50 -0.52
C GLY A 223 -10.71 0.13 0.70
N GLY A 224 -11.29 -1.07 0.67
CA GLY A 224 -12.25 -1.56 1.65
C GLY A 224 -13.66 -0.99 1.47
N GLY A 225 -14.61 -1.49 2.27
CA GLY A 225 -16.03 -1.12 2.16
C GLY A 225 -16.39 0.30 2.62
N ALA A 226 -15.47 1.05 3.23
CA ALA A 226 -15.75 2.40 3.73
C ALA A 226 -15.88 3.43 2.59
N HIS A 227 -14.87 3.48 1.72
CA HIS A 227 -14.69 4.54 0.72
C HIS A 227 -14.86 4.08 -0.74
N THR A 228 -15.25 2.83 -0.99
CA THR A 228 -15.55 2.33 -2.34
C THR A 228 -16.86 2.93 -2.89
N ASN A 229 -16.86 3.35 -4.16
CA ASN A 229 -18.05 3.83 -4.87
C ASN A 229 -18.92 2.64 -5.31
N GLN A 230 -19.72 2.11 -4.39
CA GLN A 230 -20.72 1.07 -4.70
C GLN A 230 -21.88 1.66 -5.50
N ILE A 231 -22.48 0.84 -6.37
CA ILE A 231 -23.61 1.20 -7.23
C ILE A 231 -24.77 1.74 -6.38
N GLY A 232 -25.39 2.83 -6.84
CA GLY A 232 -26.55 3.45 -6.17
C GLY A 232 -26.22 4.46 -5.06
N MET A 233 -24.95 4.82 -4.84
CA MET A 233 -24.57 5.79 -3.82
C MET A 233 -24.19 7.15 -4.44
N THR A 234 -24.86 8.23 -4.01
CA THR A 234 -24.77 9.58 -4.59
C THR A 234 -23.65 10.46 -4.02
N ALA A 235 -23.04 10.08 -2.90
CA ALA A 235 -21.99 10.85 -2.25
C ALA A 235 -20.60 10.53 -2.83
N LYS A 236 -19.87 11.56 -3.29
CA LYS A 236 -18.46 11.45 -3.73
C LYS A 236 -17.59 10.91 -2.59
N ARG A 237 -16.84 9.83 -2.83
CA ARG A 237 -15.91 9.23 -1.85
C ARG A 237 -14.45 9.47 -2.21
N PRO A 238 -13.53 9.44 -1.21
CA PRO A 238 -12.10 9.49 -1.45
C PRO A 238 -11.63 8.34 -2.35
N ILE A 239 -11.03 8.68 -3.49
CA ILE A 239 -10.39 7.74 -4.42
C ILE A 239 -8.97 8.18 -4.81
N ALA A 240 -8.64 9.47 -4.66
CA ALA A 240 -7.32 10.02 -4.86
C ALA A 240 -6.62 10.26 -3.51
N CYS A 241 -5.27 10.22 -3.50
CA CYS A 241 -4.49 10.50 -2.29
C CYS A 241 -4.83 11.88 -1.70
N THR A 242 -5.10 12.86 -2.57
CA THR A 242 -5.42 14.25 -2.22
C THR A 242 -6.85 14.46 -1.72
N ASP A 243 -7.74 13.47 -1.81
CA ASP A 243 -9.07 13.57 -1.18
C ASP A 243 -8.96 13.49 0.36
N CYS A 244 -7.85 12.96 0.89
CA CYS A 244 -7.57 12.89 2.33
C CYS A 244 -6.33 13.70 2.74
N HIS A 245 -5.24 13.68 1.97
CA HIS A 245 -3.98 14.34 2.31
C HIS A 245 -3.81 15.68 1.60
N ASN A 246 -3.31 16.69 2.31
CA ASN A 246 -2.69 17.84 1.65
C ASN A 246 -1.26 17.44 1.23
N PRO A 247 -0.92 17.46 -0.08
CA PRO A 247 0.39 17.02 -0.55
C PRO A 247 1.52 17.91 -0.01
N HIS A 248 1.25 19.20 0.22
CA HIS A 248 2.23 20.14 0.74
C HIS A 248 2.49 20.02 2.24
N SER A 249 1.64 19.36 3.04
CA SER A 249 1.90 19.17 4.47
C SER A 249 2.01 17.70 4.88
N SER A 250 1.72 16.76 3.96
CA SER A 250 1.49 15.33 4.20
C SER A 250 0.36 14.99 5.19
N LYS A 251 -0.30 15.98 5.81
CA LYS A 251 -1.35 15.78 6.82
C LYS A 251 -2.66 15.32 6.17
N ALA A 252 -3.30 14.35 6.81
CA ALA A 252 -4.69 13.96 6.56
C ALA A 252 -5.46 13.92 7.89
N ALA A 253 -6.76 14.16 7.85
CA ALA A 253 -7.63 14.05 9.01
C ALA A 253 -9.02 13.56 8.61
N CYS A 254 -9.51 12.49 9.26
CA CYS A 254 -10.84 11.94 9.02
C CYS A 254 -11.94 12.99 9.26
N ALA A 255 -11.73 13.88 10.23
CA ALA A 255 -12.63 14.98 10.57
C ALA A 255 -12.90 15.95 9.41
N ASN A 256 -12.03 16.04 8.39
CA ASN A 256 -12.23 16.90 7.22
C ASN A 256 -13.51 16.53 6.43
N CYS A 257 -13.93 15.27 6.47
CA CYS A 257 -15.17 14.80 5.84
C CYS A 257 -16.19 14.27 6.85
N HIS A 258 -15.74 13.71 7.98
CA HIS A 258 -16.64 13.14 9.00
C HIS A 258 -17.11 14.16 10.06
N GLY A 259 -16.48 15.34 10.17
CA GLY A 259 -16.96 16.46 10.98
C GLY A 259 -17.41 16.10 12.40
N ASN A 260 -18.63 16.49 12.74
CA ASN A 260 -19.27 16.25 14.05
C ASN A 260 -20.00 14.90 14.17
N VAL A 261 -19.92 13.99 13.19
CA VAL A 261 -20.61 12.67 13.24
C VAL A 261 -20.32 11.89 14.54
N PHE A 262 -19.16 12.15 15.15
CA PHE A 262 -18.72 11.55 16.42
C PHE A 262 -19.31 12.21 17.69
N LYS A 263 -19.82 13.45 17.59
CA LYS A 263 -20.45 14.18 18.71
C LYS A 263 -21.94 13.88 18.81
N ASP A 264 -22.60 13.78 17.67
CA ASP A 264 -24.07 13.76 17.62
C ASP A 264 -24.67 12.36 17.88
N LYS A 265 -23.85 11.29 17.80
CA LYS A 265 -24.25 9.90 18.06
C LYS A 265 -23.13 9.08 18.73
N PRO A 266 -22.95 9.21 20.07
CA PRO A 266 -22.06 8.32 20.82
C PRO A 266 -22.53 6.86 20.66
N ASN A 267 -21.73 6.07 19.96
CA ASN A 267 -21.90 4.63 19.85
C ASN A 267 -20.79 3.93 20.66
N GLN A 268 -20.98 2.66 21.00
CA GLN A 268 -20.09 1.93 21.92
C GLN A 268 -18.60 1.91 21.51
N GLY A 269 -18.27 2.14 20.23
CA GLY A 269 -16.89 2.29 19.76
C GLY A 269 -16.31 3.70 19.98
N HIS A 270 -17.13 4.74 19.98
CA HIS A 270 -16.73 6.16 20.03
C HIS A 270 -17.05 6.78 21.40
N ILE A 271 -16.46 6.21 22.45
CA ILE A 271 -16.60 6.64 23.86
C ILE A 271 -15.23 7.05 24.42
N ALA A 272 -15.21 7.78 25.54
CA ALA A 272 -13.99 8.37 26.12
C ALA A 272 -12.83 7.37 26.33
N VAL A 273 -13.11 6.11 26.69
CA VAL A 273 -12.06 5.08 26.84
C VAL A 273 -11.35 4.69 25.53
N HIS A 274 -11.88 5.09 24.38
CA HIS A 274 -11.28 4.91 23.05
C HIS A 274 -10.75 6.22 22.45
N GLU A 275 -10.71 7.34 23.19
CA GLU A 275 -10.21 8.63 22.69
C GLU A 275 -8.74 8.54 22.17
N LYS A 276 -7.94 7.66 22.78
CA LYS A 276 -6.55 7.38 22.38
C LYS A 276 -6.40 6.35 21.24
N MET A 277 -7.50 5.96 20.59
CA MET A 277 -7.52 5.03 19.46
C MET A 277 -7.65 5.84 18.17
N GLY A 278 -6.61 5.85 17.34
CA GLY A 278 -6.74 6.40 15.98
C GLY A 278 -7.79 5.62 15.18
N CYS A 279 -8.62 6.28 14.36
CA CYS A 279 -9.79 5.66 13.72
C CYS A 279 -9.46 4.34 12.98
N VAL A 280 -8.27 4.28 12.36
CA VAL A 280 -7.75 3.11 11.62
C VAL A 280 -7.50 1.87 12.50
N VAL A 281 -7.38 2.01 13.82
CA VAL A 281 -7.28 0.87 14.77
C VAL A 281 -8.46 -0.08 14.61
N CYS A 282 -9.68 0.48 14.63
CA CYS A 282 -10.93 -0.26 14.50
C CYS A 282 -11.36 -0.38 13.03
N HIS A 283 -11.22 0.69 12.25
CA HIS A 283 -11.71 0.76 10.87
C HIS A 283 -10.77 0.15 9.81
N ASP A 284 -9.59 -0.35 10.18
CA ASP A 284 -8.76 -1.15 9.26
C ASP A 284 -9.49 -2.41 8.80
N ALA A 285 -9.47 -2.63 7.48
CA ALA A 285 -9.98 -3.82 6.79
C ALA A 285 -8.87 -4.69 6.20
N SER A 286 -7.59 -4.31 6.33
CA SER A 286 -6.45 -5.08 5.79
C SER A 286 -6.09 -6.30 6.63
N GLY A 287 -6.59 -6.37 7.87
CA GLY A 287 -6.20 -7.39 8.84
C GLY A 287 -4.85 -7.10 9.50
N ALA A 288 -4.39 -5.84 9.46
CA ALA A 288 -3.17 -5.44 10.15
C ALA A 288 -3.25 -5.74 11.64
N LYS A 289 -2.11 -6.02 12.27
CA LYS A 289 -1.99 -6.16 13.73
C LYS A 289 -2.23 -4.78 14.37
N VAL A 290 -2.75 -4.73 15.59
CA VAL A 290 -2.88 -3.46 16.34
C VAL A 290 -2.26 -3.64 17.72
N GLU A 291 -1.35 -2.73 18.06
CA GLU A 291 -0.67 -2.67 19.35
C GLU A 291 -0.46 -1.20 19.73
N PRO A 292 -0.26 -0.87 21.02
CA PRO A 292 0.26 0.45 21.41
C PRO A 292 1.68 0.65 20.89
N VAL A 293 1.98 1.85 20.39
CA VAL A 293 3.31 2.19 19.87
C VAL A 293 4.32 2.23 21.01
N ALA A 294 5.41 1.48 20.85
CA ALA A 294 6.49 1.37 21.83
C ALA A 294 7.53 2.51 21.77
N LYS A 295 7.53 3.32 20.71
CA LYS A 295 8.46 4.45 20.53
C LYS A 295 8.08 5.63 21.41
N ASP A 296 9.08 6.33 21.93
CA ASP A 296 8.89 7.34 22.97
C ASP A 296 8.08 8.56 22.54
N ASP A 297 8.14 8.96 21.26
CA ASP A 297 7.46 10.17 20.73
C ASP A 297 5.91 10.10 20.73
N VAL A 298 5.33 8.89 20.73
CA VAL A 298 3.87 8.62 20.71
C VAL A 298 3.51 7.42 21.61
N LYS A 299 4.26 7.27 22.71
CA LYS A 299 4.26 6.06 23.54
C LYS A 299 2.88 5.76 24.13
N GLY A 300 2.33 4.60 23.79
CA GLY A 300 1.03 4.15 24.29
C GLY A 300 -0.18 4.55 23.45
N GLU A 301 -0.01 5.32 22.37
CA GLU A 301 -1.07 5.46 21.35
C GLU A 301 -1.22 4.16 20.57
N TRP A 302 -2.46 3.75 20.26
CA TRP A 302 -2.71 2.53 19.51
C TRP A 302 -2.74 2.79 18.00
N THR A 303 -2.11 1.91 17.23
CA THR A 303 -2.09 2.03 15.76
C THR A 303 -2.00 0.67 15.08
N THR A 304 -2.27 0.64 13.77
CA THR A 304 -2.05 -0.54 12.93
C THR A 304 -0.57 -0.73 12.63
N LEU A 305 -0.12 -1.98 12.60
CA LEU A 305 1.26 -2.37 12.33
C LEU A 305 1.35 -3.24 11.07
N THR A 306 2.33 -2.96 10.23
CA THR A 306 2.81 -3.92 9.24
C THR A 306 3.83 -4.86 9.90
N VAL A 307 3.67 -6.16 9.67
CA VAL A 307 4.66 -7.19 10.05
C VAL A 307 5.50 -7.51 8.83
N ALA A 308 6.82 -7.44 8.96
CA ALA A 308 7.78 -7.93 7.99
C ALA A 308 8.58 -9.08 8.61
N VAL A 309 8.84 -10.14 7.84
CA VAL A 309 9.65 -11.27 8.30
C VAL A 309 10.91 -11.35 7.46
N THR A 310 12.06 -11.11 8.08
CA THR A 310 13.37 -11.10 7.43
C THR A 310 14.28 -12.11 8.11
N ALA A 311 14.78 -13.10 7.35
CA ALA A 311 15.65 -14.18 7.87
C ALA A 311 15.07 -14.87 9.14
N GLY A 312 13.76 -15.14 9.13
CA GLY A 312 13.06 -15.80 10.25
C GLY A 312 12.81 -14.92 11.48
N ARG A 313 13.12 -13.61 11.43
CA ARG A 313 12.81 -12.65 12.49
C ARG A 313 11.68 -11.73 12.05
N GLU A 314 10.64 -11.63 12.87
CA GLU A 314 9.60 -10.62 12.68
C GLU A 314 10.10 -9.24 13.10
N SER A 315 9.75 -8.21 12.34
CA SER A 315 9.80 -6.82 12.75
C SER A 315 8.46 -6.15 12.46
N THR A 316 8.03 -5.28 13.37
CA THR A 316 6.80 -4.52 13.23
C THR A 316 7.11 -3.05 12.96
N THR A 317 6.38 -2.43 12.04
CA THR A 317 6.43 -0.99 11.79
C THR A 317 5.03 -0.39 11.90
N ALA A 318 4.91 0.72 12.63
CA ALA A 318 3.65 1.47 12.70
C ALA A 318 3.28 2.02 11.31
N PHE A 319 2.05 1.75 10.88
CA PHE A 319 1.54 2.11 9.56
C PHE A 319 0.04 2.41 9.64
N PRO A 320 -0.43 3.63 9.33
CA PRO A 320 -1.85 3.93 9.27
C PRO A 320 -2.50 3.23 8.07
N SER A 321 -3.47 2.35 8.31
CA SER A 321 -4.16 1.66 7.22
C SER A 321 -4.94 2.61 6.31
N HIS A 322 -4.85 2.37 5.00
CA HIS A 322 -5.61 3.07 3.95
C HIS A 322 -6.73 2.19 3.36
N TYR A 323 -6.86 0.95 3.86
CA TYR A 323 -7.85 -0.02 3.42
C TYR A 323 -8.89 -0.17 4.54
N LEU A 324 -10.06 0.44 4.37
CA LEU A 324 -10.95 0.80 5.49
C LEU A 324 -12.35 0.18 5.38
N GLN A 325 -12.93 -0.23 6.51
CA GLN A 325 -14.27 -0.79 6.64
C GLN A 325 -15.16 0.04 7.58
N ARG A 326 -16.48 -0.13 7.45
CA ARG A 326 -17.49 0.54 8.28
C ARG A 326 -17.80 -0.27 9.53
N THR A 327 -18.02 -1.57 9.35
CA THR A 327 -18.28 -2.52 10.42
C THR A 327 -16.99 -2.75 11.19
N VAL A 328 -17.06 -2.67 12.51
CA VAL A 328 -15.93 -2.91 13.42
C VAL A 328 -16.33 -3.95 14.45
N THR A 329 -15.40 -4.80 14.87
CA THR A 329 -15.64 -5.86 15.85
C THR A 329 -14.78 -5.64 17.08
N CYS A 330 -15.40 -5.47 18.25
CA CYS A 330 -14.69 -5.21 19.50
C CYS A 330 -13.68 -6.33 19.86
N THR A 331 -13.96 -7.57 19.42
CA THR A 331 -13.10 -8.75 19.58
C THR A 331 -11.69 -8.62 19.00
N ARG A 332 -11.42 -7.62 18.14
CA ARG A 332 -10.07 -7.28 17.65
C ARG A 332 -9.12 -6.88 18.79
N CYS A 333 -9.64 -6.30 19.87
CA CYS A 333 -8.89 -5.93 21.06
C CYS A 333 -9.42 -6.63 22.33
N HIS A 334 -10.72 -6.91 22.39
CA HIS A 334 -11.41 -7.45 23.57
C HIS A 334 -11.56 -8.98 23.50
N PHE A 335 -10.45 -9.69 23.73
CA PHE A 335 -10.37 -11.16 23.72
C PHE A 335 -9.52 -11.67 24.91
N ASP A 336 -9.75 -12.91 25.36
CA ASP A 336 -9.19 -13.44 26.61
C ASP A 336 -7.65 -13.44 26.66
N ALA A 337 -7.01 -13.78 25.54
CA ALA A 337 -5.55 -13.85 25.40
C ALA A 337 -4.89 -12.49 25.06
N ASN A 338 -5.58 -11.37 25.26
CA ASN A 338 -5.04 -10.05 24.94
C ASN A 338 -3.86 -9.69 25.89
N PRO A 339 -2.65 -9.41 25.37
CA PRO A 339 -1.46 -9.22 26.21
C PRO A 339 -1.50 -7.93 27.06
N TRP A 340 -2.39 -6.98 26.73
CA TRP A 340 -2.64 -5.77 27.52
C TRP A 340 -3.77 -5.94 28.55
N LYS A 341 -4.26 -7.17 28.75
CA LYS A 341 -5.26 -7.56 29.77
C LYS A 341 -6.58 -6.77 29.67
N LEU A 342 -6.96 -6.40 28.44
CA LEU A 342 -8.25 -5.74 28.17
C LEU A 342 -9.41 -6.70 28.50
N ARG A 343 -10.53 -6.17 29.02
CA ARG A 343 -11.74 -6.97 29.26
C ARG A 343 -12.17 -7.67 27.96
N SER A 344 -12.31 -8.99 28.00
CA SER A 344 -12.86 -9.76 26.89
C SER A 344 -14.37 -9.53 26.71
N PHE A 345 -14.81 -9.52 25.45
CA PHE A 345 -16.22 -9.59 25.07
C PHE A 345 -16.56 -10.84 24.27
N VAL A 346 -15.58 -11.73 24.06
CA VAL A 346 -15.85 -13.07 23.54
C VAL A 346 -16.56 -13.84 24.65
N THR A 347 -17.78 -14.32 24.41
CA THR A 347 -18.37 -15.34 25.29
C THR A 347 -17.43 -16.53 25.27
N PRO A 348 -16.87 -16.97 26.41
CA PRO A 348 -15.92 -18.08 26.39
C PRO A 348 -16.61 -19.29 25.76
N THR A 349 -16.05 -19.78 24.66
CA THR A 349 -16.46 -21.07 24.08
C THR A 349 -16.40 -22.06 25.22
N PRO A 350 -17.52 -22.72 25.61
CA PRO A 350 -17.54 -23.56 26.79
C PRO A 350 -16.48 -24.64 26.61
N THR A 351 -15.43 -24.59 27.42
CA THR A 351 -14.35 -25.57 27.42
C THR A 351 -15.02 -26.94 27.49
N ALA A 352 -14.78 -27.79 26.48
CA ALA A 352 -15.37 -29.11 26.42
C ALA A 352 -15.15 -29.79 27.78
N ARG A 353 -16.25 -30.12 28.47
CA ARG A 353 -16.19 -30.62 29.84
C ARG A 353 -15.20 -31.80 29.86
N PRO A 354 -14.19 -31.81 30.74
CA PRO A 354 -13.35 -32.99 30.91
C PRO A 354 -14.26 -34.21 31.03
N PRO A 355 -13.98 -35.32 30.30
CA PRO A 355 -14.86 -36.47 30.31
C PRO A 355 -15.09 -36.88 31.76
N THR A 356 -16.34 -36.82 32.20
CA THR A 356 -16.69 -37.10 33.59
C THR A 356 -16.24 -38.51 33.91
N THR A 357 -15.38 -38.64 34.93
CA THR A 357 -14.99 -39.93 35.50
C THR A 357 -16.26 -40.76 35.71
N PRO A 358 -16.34 -42.01 35.21
CA PRO A 358 -17.51 -42.84 35.40
C PRO A 358 -17.88 -42.91 36.88
N SER A 359 -19.14 -42.69 37.22
CA SER A 359 -19.60 -42.97 38.59
C SER A 359 -19.32 -44.45 38.90
N PRO A 360 -18.83 -44.77 40.10
CA PRO A 360 -18.67 -46.16 40.51
C PRO A 360 -20.04 -46.86 40.42
N ALA A 361 -20.05 -48.05 39.83
CA ALA A 361 -21.28 -48.81 39.65
C ALA A 361 -21.94 -49.09 41.00
N VAL A 362 -23.20 -48.69 41.14
CA VAL A 362 -24.00 -49.02 42.33
C VAL A 362 -24.34 -50.51 42.26
N THR A 363 -23.67 -51.31 43.08
CA THR A 363 -24.01 -52.73 43.24
C THR A 363 -25.42 -52.84 43.80
N PRO A 364 -26.36 -53.55 43.14
CA PRO A 364 -27.71 -53.71 43.67
C PRO A 364 -27.69 -54.55 44.95
N THR A 365 -28.31 -54.02 46.01
CA THR A 365 -28.52 -54.75 47.27
C THR A 365 -29.45 -55.93 47.03
N PRO A 366 -29.13 -57.16 47.51
CA PRO A 366 -30.05 -58.28 47.41
C PRO A 366 -31.30 -58.04 48.27
N ALA A 367 -32.48 -58.31 47.70
CA ALA A 367 -33.74 -58.24 48.43
C ALA A 367 -33.81 -59.31 49.54
N LYS A 368 -34.52 -58.96 50.62
CA LYS A 368 -35.02 -59.88 51.65
C LYS A 368 -36.54 -59.78 51.71
#